data_AF-A0A1F5BIS6-F1
#
_entry.id   AF-A0A1F5BIS6-F1
#
_cell.length_a   1.000
_cell.length_b   1.000
_cell.length_c   1.000
_cell.angle_alpha   90.00
_cell.angle_beta   90.00
_cell.angle_gamma   90.00
#
_symmetry.space_group_name_H-M   'P 1'
#
loop_
_entity.id
_entity.type
_entity.pdbx_description
1 polymer ?
#
loop_
_entity_poly.entity_id
_entity_poly.type
_entity_poly.pdbx_seq_one_letter_code
_entity_poly.pdbx_strand_id
1 'polypeptide(L)'
;MKKQLLAIEKVLKKSEVALPISLKMKLAELILGLSLSRKHFGLFVIFGWKNKWRKFTDVSDSSQDIFLKRRVNVKNLQFGKQKHYDIATTINFDGAILINRRGNIVHSGVMLEGLRPRIVADKINPGRFDDLSEQFGFKQKVHLRHLNAITASYVFKGTTVFTVSEETGSFHVFEKGGIIYSTVSDERGNLQTF
;
A
#
# COMPACT_ATOMS: atom_id res chain seq x y z
N MET A 1 -15.07 11.04 -3.24
CA MET A 1 -13.86 11.37 -2.45
C MET A 1 -14.13 11.73 -0.98
N LYS A 2 -14.86 12.81 -0.63
CA LYS A 2 -15.03 13.25 0.79
C LYS A 2 -15.54 12.15 1.75
N LYS A 3 -16.58 11.40 1.34
CA LYS A 3 -17.12 10.26 2.12
C LYS A 3 -16.10 9.13 2.33
N GLN A 4 -15.28 8.83 1.32
CA GLN A 4 -14.23 7.81 1.41
C GLN A 4 -13.13 8.25 2.37
N LEU A 5 -12.66 9.50 2.26
CA LEU A 5 -11.64 10.04 3.16
C LEU A 5 -12.07 10.05 4.62
N LEU A 6 -13.33 10.39 4.91
CA LEU A 6 -13.89 10.30 6.27
C LEU A 6 -13.91 8.85 6.80
N ALA A 7 -14.26 7.88 5.95
CA ALA A 7 -14.25 6.47 6.33
C ALA A 7 -12.83 5.96 6.60
N ILE A 8 -11.87 6.35 5.75
CA ILE A 8 -10.44 6.04 5.93
C ILE A 8 -9.93 6.66 7.23
N GLU A 9 -10.22 7.93 7.48
CA GLU A 9 -9.81 8.62 8.70
C GLU A 9 -10.30 7.90 9.96
N LYS A 10 -11.57 7.47 9.97
CA LYS A 10 -12.16 6.73 11.09
C LYS A 10 -11.42 5.41 11.37
N VAL A 11 -11.01 4.68 10.34
CA VAL A 11 -10.23 3.45 10.48
C VAL A 11 -8.81 3.77 10.96
N LEU A 12 -8.14 4.74 10.32
CA LEU A 12 -6.75 5.08 10.63
C LEU A 12 -6.58 5.69 12.03
N LYS A 13 -7.61 6.35 12.58
CA LYS A 13 -7.63 6.79 13.98
C LYS A 13 -7.60 5.63 14.98
N LYS A 14 -8.08 4.45 14.58
CA LYS A 14 -8.08 3.23 15.40
C LYS A 14 -6.87 2.32 15.13
N SER A 15 -5.99 2.72 14.22
CA SER A 15 -4.83 1.93 13.84
C SER A 15 -3.83 1.81 14.99
N GLU A 16 -3.35 0.60 15.23
CA GLU A 16 -2.29 0.31 16.20
C GLU A 16 -0.87 0.55 15.63
N VAL A 17 -0.77 0.84 14.33
CA VAL A 17 0.51 1.16 13.69
C VAL A 17 0.85 2.62 13.97
N ALA A 18 1.84 2.83 14.83
CA ALA A 18 2.33 4.15 15.27
C ALA A 18 3.07 4.94 14.16
N LEU A 19 2.40 5.25 13.06
CA LEU A 19 2.84 6.18 12.03
C LEU A 19 1.96 7.44 12.06
N PRO A 20 2.49 8.62 11.71
CA PRO A 20 1.71 9.87 11.77
C PRO A 20 0.43 9.78 10.95
N ILE A 21 -0.73 9.97 11.60
CA ILE A 21 -2.03 9.89 10.93
C ILE A 21 -2.17 10.90 9.80
N SER A 22 -1.60 12.10 9.98
CA SER A 22 -1.57 13.14 8.94
C SER A 22 -0.88 12.66 7.67
N LEU A 23 0.19 11.87 7.79
CA LEU A 23 0.87 11.27 6.64
C LEU A 23 0.07 10.13 6.02
N LYS A 24 -0.55 9.26 6.84
CA LYS A 24 -1.42 8.19 6.31
C LYS A 24 -2.61 8.79 5.54
N MET A 25 -3.23 9.84 6.07
CA MET A 25 -4.32 10.56 5.42
C MET A 25 -3.86 11.24 4.14
N LYS A 26 -2.70 11.91 4.17
CA LYS A 26 -2.13 12.54 2.97
C LYS A 26 -1.85 11.53 1.86
N LEU A 27 -1.31 10.36 2.20
CA LEU A 27 -1.10 9.27 1.24
C LEU A 27 -2.44 8.78 0.68
N ALA A 28 -3.42 8.49 1.53
CA ALA A 28 -4.73 8.05 1.07
C ALA A 28 -5.40 9.07 0.13
N GLU A 29 -5.32 10.36 0.45
CA GLU A 29 -5.83 11.45 -0.41
C GLU A 29 -5.12 11.49 -1.77
N LEU A 30 -3.78 11.47 -1.77
CA LEU A 30 -3.00 11.48 -3.01
C LEU A 30 -3.32 10.25 -3.88
N ILE A 31 -3.36 9.06 -3.29
CA ILE A 31 -3.60 7.80 -4.00
C ILE A 31 -5.02 7.77 -4.59
N LEU A 32 -6.03 8.15 -3.81
CA LEU A 32 -7.41 8.22 -4.31
C LEU A 32 -7.59 9.29 -5.38
N GLY A 33 -6.94 10.45 -5.24
CA GLY A 33 -6.94 11.47 -6.28
C GLY A 33 -6.38 10.94 -7.60
N LEU A 34 -5.25 10.23 -7.54
CA LEU A 34 -4.61 9.62 -8.70
C LEU A 34 -5.44 8.49 -9.32
N SER A 35 -6.04 7.62 -8.50
CA SER A 35 -6.86 6.52 -9.00
C SER A 35 -8.14 7.01 -9.69
N LEU A 36 -8.67 8.18 -9.30
CA LEU A 36 -9.84 8.78 -9.94
C LEU A 36 -9.51 9.52 -11.24
N SER A 37 -8.27 9.98 -11.42
CA SER A 37 -7.85 10.73 -12.61
C SER A 37 -7.31 9.84 -13.74
N ARG A 38 -7.18 8.52 -13.52
CA ARG A 38 -6.55 7.59 -14.46
C ARG A 38 -7.32 6.29 -14.60
N LYS A 39 -7.58 5.88 -15.85
CA LYS A 39 -8.01 4.51 -16.15
C LYS A 39 -6.81 3.57 -16.06
N HIS A 40 -7.03 2.35 -15.56
CA HIS A 40 -6.01 1.31 -15.43
C HIS A 40 -4.76 1.76 -14.67
N PHE A 41 -4.97 2.20 -13.42
CA PHE A 41 -3.88 2.67 -12.57
C PHE A 41 -3.58 1.70 -11.44
N GLY A 42 -2.41 1.09 -11.50
CA GLY A 42 -1.85 0.25 -10.44
C GLY A 42 -0.93 1.02 -9.49
N LEU A 43 -1.03 0.76 -8.20
CA LEU A 43 -0.10 1.34 -7.23
C LEU A 43 0.13 0.41 -6.04
N PHE A 44 1.37 0.39 -5.54
CA PHE A 44 1.74 -0.32 -4.32
C PHE A 44 2.70 0.54 -3.48
N VAL A 45 2.27 0.93 -2.27
CA VAL A 45 3.04 1.81 -1.37
C VAL A 45 3.21 1.17 0.00
N ILE A 46 4.44 1.16 0.51
CA ILE A 46 4.77 0.75 1.88
C ILE A 46 5.21 1.98 2.68
N PHE A 47 4.37 2.42 3.62
CA PHE A 47 4.69 3.51 4.53
C PHE A 47 5.20 2.99 5.87
N GLY A 48 6.32 3.56 6.34
CA GLY A 48 7.03 3.13 7.55
C GLY A 48 8.27 2.27 7.26
N TRP A 49 8.77 2.27 6.02
CA TRP A 49 9.94 1.50 5.60
C TRP A 49 11.17 1.77 6.48
N LYS A 50 11.96 0.71 6.72
CA LYS A 50 13.19 0.70 7.51
C LYS A 50 14.30 -0.03 6.75
N ASN A 51 15.52 0.50 6.78
CA ASN A 51 16.67 -0.05 6.04
C ASN A 51 17.00 -1.52 6.38
N LYS A 52 16.63 -2.00 7.58
CA LYS A 52 16.80 -3.42 7.96
C LYS A 52 16.05 -4.40 7.06
N TRP A 53 15.09 -3.92 6.26
CA TRP A 53 14.31 -4.73 5.32
C TRP A 53 14.85 -4.71 3.89
N ARG A 54 15.98 -4.03 3.63
CA ARG A 54 16.62 -3.99 2.30
C ARG A 54 16.93 -5.37 1.71
N LYS A 55 17.09 -6.41 2.54
CA LYS A 55 17.27 -7.79 2.06
C LYS A 55 16.05 -8.40 1.36
N PHE A 56 14.91 -7.71 1.37
CA PHE A 56 13.67 -8.13 0.69
C PHE A 56 13.40 -7.27 -0.55
N THR A 57 14.37 -6.45 -0.98
CA THR A 57 14.20 -5.51 -2.07
C THR A 57 15.22 -5.77 -3.15
N ASP A 58 14.73 -5.87 -4.38
CA ASP A 58 15.54 -5.88 -5.60
C ASP A 58 15.09 -4.75 -6.51
N VAL A 59 16.04 -4.18 -7.24
CA VAL A 59 15.78 -3.11 -8.21
C VAL A 59 16.02 -3.70 -9.59
N SER A 60 14.94 -4.05 -10.27
CA SER A 60 14.97 -4.64 -11.62
C SER A 60 15.53 -3.65 -12.64
N ASP A 61 15.19 -2.37 -12.49
CA ASP A 61 15.70 -1.29 -13.31
C ASP A 61 15.99 -0.06 -12.44
N SER A 62 17.27 0.30 -12.31
CA SER A 62 17.70 1.47 -11.55
C SER A 62 17.12 2.79 -12.06
N SER A 63 16.67 2.84 -13.31
CA SER A 63 15.98 4.00 -13.89
C SER A 63 14.58 4.20 -13.29
N GLN A 64 13.96 3.14 -12.76
CA GLN A 64 12.67 3.19 -12.09
C GLN A 64 12.76 3.67 -10.63
N ASP A 65 13.95 3.73 -10.05
CA ASP A 65 14.15 4.38 -8.76
C ASP A 65 14.37 5.90 -8.92
N ILE A 66 13.36 6.57 -9.47
CA ILE A 66 13.41 8.01 -9.78
C ILE A 66 13.56 8.89 -8.53
N PHE A 67 13.32 8.33 -7.34
CA PHE A 67 13.43 9.04 -6.06
C PHE A 67 14.75 8.79 -5.32
N LEU A 68 15.58 7.82 -5.71
CA LEU A 68 16.86 7.55 -5.03
C LEU A 68 17.76 8.79 -4.92
N LYS A 69 17.80 9.59 -5.99
CA LYS A 69 18.61 10.82 -6.06
C LYS A 69 17.82 12.08 -5.69
N ARG A 70 16.51 11.97 -5.38
CA ARG A 70 15.61 13.12 -5.18
C ARG A 70 14.99 13.07 -3.79
N ARG A 71 15.24 14.10 -2.97
CA ARG A 71 14.64 14.22 -1.64
C ARG A 71 13.19 14.68 -1.73
N VAL A 72 12.27 13.74 -1.98
CA VAL A 72 10.82 14.02 -2.04
C VAL A 72 10.14 13.60 -0.75
N ASN A 73 9.38 14.52 -0.16
CA ASN A 73 8.54 14.26 1.01
C ASN A 73 7.07 14.36 0.63
N VAL A 74 6.28 13.37 1.05
CA VAL A 74 4.85 13.27 0.78
C VAL A 74 4.06 14.50 1.24
N LYS A 75 4.50 15.18 2.31
CA LYS A 75 3.85 16.40 2.80
C LYS A 75 3.84 17.52 1.76
N ASN A 76 4.86 17.56 0.90
CA ASN A 76 5.06 18.63 -0.07
C ASN A 76 4.34 18.34 -1.40
N LEU A 77 3.75 17.15 -1.55
CA LEU A 77 3.06 16.75 -2.77
C LEU A 77 1.62 17.29 -2.77
N GLN A 78 1.20 17.87 -3.89
CA GLN A 78 -0.15 18.40 -4.09
C GLN A 78 -0.77 17.81 -5.34
N PHE A 79 -2.05 17.47 -5.25
CA PHE A 79 -2.83 17.03 -6.40
C PHE A 79 -3.23 18.25 -7.24
N GLY A 80 -3.01 18.21 -8.55
CA GLY A 80 -3.50 19.23 -9.49
C GLY A 80 -2.74 20.57 -9.55
N LYS A 81 -1.68 20.77 -8.75
CA LYS A 81 -0.80 21.95 -8.85
C LYS A 81 0.67 21.54 -8.84
N GLN A 82 1.30 21.47 -10.03
CA GLN A 82 2.60 22.08 -10.40
C GLN A 82 3.25 21.42 -11.63
N LYS A 83 3.83 22.26 -12.49
CA LYS A 83 4.38 21.98 -13.83
C LYS A 83 5.62 21.05 -13.92
N HIS A 84 6.17 20.52 -12.82
CA HIS A 84 7.44 19.77 -12.87
C HIS A 84 7.57 18.51 -11.97
N TYR A 85 6.61 18.23 -11.07
CA TYR A 85 6.77 17.19 -10.04
C TYR A 85 5.48 16.43 -9.77
N ASP A 86 4.89 15.88 -10.81
CA ASP A 86 3.61 15.21 -10.69
C ASP A 86 3.84 13.76 -10.24
N ILE A 87 3.22 13.35 -9.12
CA ILE A 87 3.05 11.91 -8.86
C ILE A 87 2.30 11.29 -10.05
N ALA A 88 1.50 12.05 -10.79
CA ALA A 88 0.95 11.58 -12.05
C ALA A 88 2.04 11.37 -13.13
N THR A 89 3.07 12.20 -13.27
CA THR A 89 4.22 11.87 -14.16
C THR A 89 5.03 10.65 -13.69
N THR A 90 4.71 10.10 -12.52
CA THR A 90 5.25 8.87 -11.95
C THR A 90 4.46 7.69 -12.56
N ILE A 91 4.68 7.52 -13.87
CA ILE A 91 4.08 6.58 -14.82
C ILE A 91 4.27 5.12 -14.34
N ASN A 92 3.21 4.31 -14.41
CA ASN A 92 3.20 2.83 -14.35
C ASN A 92 4.42 2.18 -13.67
N PHE A 93 4.60 2.39 -12.37
CA PHE A 93 5.66 1.70 -11.65
C PHE A 93 5.25 0.26 -11.44
N ASP A 94 5.97 -0.63 -12.12
CA ASP A 94 5.90 -2.06 -11.86
C ASP A 94 6.75 -2.36 -10.63
N GLY A 95 6.18 -2.08 -9.45
CA GLY A 95 6.89 -2.24 -8.18
C GLY A 95 6.34 -1.41 -7.03
N ALA A 96 7.01 -1.50 -5.88
CA ALA A 96 6.65 -0.82 -4.66
C ALA A 96 7.31 0.56 -4.55
N ILE A 97 6.56 1.52 -3.99
CA ILE A 97 7.08 2.79 -3.48
C ILE A 97 7.32 2.64 -1.99
N LEU A 98 8.57 2.85 -1.56
CA LEU A 98 8.98 2.71 -0.18
C LEU A 98 9.09 4.09 0.47
N ILE A 99 8.39 4.30 1.57
CA ILE A 99 8.30 5.58 2.27
C ILE A 99 8.67 5.38 3.72
N ASN A 100 9.66 6.11 4.23
CA ASN A 100 10.05 6.00 5.64
C ASN A 100 9.05 6.69 6.58
N ARG A 101 9.17 6.49 7.89
CA ARG A 101 8.28 7.06 8.92
C ARG A 101 8.14 8.59 8.88
N ARG A 102 9.12 9.31 8.32
CA ARG A 102 9.10 10.78 8.21
C ARG A 102 8.33 11.26 6.96
N GLY A 103 7.86 10.34 6.13
CA GLY A 103 7.16 10.65 4.87
C GLY A 103 8.11 10.93 3.71
N ASN A 104 9.40 10.61 3.82
CA ASN A 104 10.32 10.70 2.69
C ASN A 104 10.19 9.44 1.83
N ILE A 105 10.03 9.61 0.53
CA ILE A 105 10.14 8.52 -0.44
C ILE A 105 11.61 8.14 -0.51
N VAL A 106 11.92 6.87 -0.22
CA VAL A 106 13.30 6.37 -0.20
C VAL A 106 13.64 5.57 -1.45
N HIS A 107 12.66 4.87 -2.02
CA HIS A 107 12.79 4.13 -3.26
C HIS A 107 11.46 4.07 -4.01
N SER A 108 11.49 3.91 -5.33
CA SER A 108 10.36 3.53 -6.18
C SER A 108 10.74 2.43 -7.17
N GLY A 109 9.74 1.75 -7.75
CA GLY A 109 9.99 0.68 -8.73
C GLY A 109 10.69 -0.53 -8.13
N VAL A 110 10.55 -0.74 -6.81
CA VAL A 110 11.26 -1.81 -6.11
C VAL A 110 10.45 -3.10 -6.18
N MET A 111 11.09 -4.18 -6.60
CA MET A 111 10.54 -5.52 -6.47
C MET A 111 10.71 -6.01 -5.03
N LEU A 112 9.65 -6.59 -4.47
CA LEU A 112 9.72 -7.23 -3.16
C LEU A 112 9.83 -8.74 -3.33
N GLU A 113 10.84 -9.32 -2.72
CA GLU A 113 11.11 -10.74 -2.78
C GLU A 113 10.96 -11.42 -1.41
N GLY A 114 10.87 -12.76 -1.43
CA GLY A 114 10.95 -13.57 -0.21
C GLY A 114 9.79 -13.39 0.79
N LEU A 115 8.68 -12.75 0.41
CA LEU A 115 7.53 -12.49 1.29
C LEU A 115 6.75 -13.77 1.65
N ARG A 116 6.81 -14.81 0.81
CA ARG A 116 6.15 -16.13 0.96
C ARG A 116 4.67 -16.03 1.42
N PRO A 117 3.75 -15.51 0.59
CA PRO A 117 2.36 -15.25 0.96
C PRO A 117 1.62 -16.42 1.60
N ARG A 118 1.81 -17.65 1.11
CA ARG A 118 1.18 -18.85 1.70
C ARG A 118 1.51 -19.04 3.18
N ILE A 119 2.79 -18.94 3.54
CA ILE A 119 3.24 -19.10 4.94
C ILE A 119 2.67 -18.00 5.83
N VAL A 120 2.55 -16.80 5.28
CA VAL A 120 1.98 -15.67 6.03
C VAL A 120 0.47 -15.85 6.20
N ALA A 121 -0.24 -16.30 5.16
CA ALA A 121 -1.67 -16.60 5.22
C ALA A 121 -1.96 -17.68 6.28
N ASP A 122 -1.19 -18.76 6.31
CA ASP A 122 -1.35 -19.86 7.29
C ASP A 122 -1.12 -19.39 8.74
N LYS A 123 -0.32 -18.34 8.95
CA LYS A 123 -0.09 -17.75 10.28
C LYS A 123 -1.18 -16.79 10.72
N ILE A 124 -1.82 -16.09 9.77
CA ILE A 124 -2.84 -15.09 10.06
C ILE A 124 -4.21 -15.74 10.19
N ASN A 125 -4.53 -16.65 9.27
CA ASN A 125 -5.81 -17.30 9.17
C ASN A 125 -5.60 -18.78 8.79
N PRO A 126 -5.25 -19.64 9.76
CA PRO A 126 -5.08 -21.07 9.52
C PRO A 126 -6.43 -21.71 9.22
N GLY A 127 -6.47 -22.61 8.23
CA GLY A 127 -7.70 -23.30 7.86
C GLY A 127 -7.64 -23.87 6.45
N ARG A 128 -8.80 -24.31 5.96
CA ARG A 128 -8.99 -24.76 4.58
C ARG A 128 -9.71 -23.65 3.82
N PHE A 129 -9.08 -23.19 2.75
CA PHE A 129 -9.55 -22.14 1.86
C PHE A 129 -9.25 -22.55 0.42
N ASP A 130 -10.03 -22.08 -0.53
CA ASP A 130 -9.84 -22.41 -1.94
C ASP A 130 -8.56 -21.79 -2.49
N ASP A 131 -8.26 -20.55 -2.08
CA ASP A 131 -7.05 -19.84 -2.47
C ASP A 131 -6.60 -18.77 -1.47
N LEU A 132 -5.51 -18.09 -1.80
CA LEU A 132 -4.94 -17.03 -0.97
C LEU A 132 -5.82 -15.79 -0.88
N SER A 133 -6.61 -15.47 -1.91
CA SER A 133 -7.50 -14.30 -1.86
C SER A 133 -8.52 -14.50 -0.74
N GLU A 134 -9.14 -15.67 -0.71
CA GLU A 134 -10.09 -16.04 0.33
C GLU A 134 -9.41 -16.14 1.71
N GLN A 135 -8.26 -16.81 1.79
CA GLN A 135 -7.55 -17.00 3.06
C GLN A 135 -7.15 -15.66 3.72
N PHE A 136 -6.77 -14.67 2.90
CA PHE A 136 -6.48 -13.31 3.37
C PHE A 136 -7.73 -12.44 3.64
N GLY A 137 -8.93 -12.96 3.35
CA GLY A 137 -10.20 -12.30 3.64
C GLY A 137 -10.69 -11.35 2.55
N PHE A 138 -10.13 -11.40 1.33
CA PHE A 138 -10.66 -10.65 0.20
C PHE A 138 -12.02 -11.21 -0.23
N LYS A 139 -12.96 -10.33 -0.59
CA LYS A 139 -14.31 -10.72 -1.07
C LYS A 139 -14.35 -10.97 -2.57
N GLN A 140 -13.35 -10.47 -3.27
CA GLN A 140 -13.13 -10.72 -4.69
C GLN A 140 -11.76 -11.37 -4.90
N LYS A 141 -11.59 -12.07 -6.03
CA LYS A 141 -10.29 -12.63 -6.39
C LYS A 141 -9.30 -11.49 -6.67
N VAL A 142 -8.11 -11.59 -6.08
CA VAL A 142 -7.05 -10.61 -6.26
C VAL A 142 -5.77 -11.28 -6.74
N HIS A 143 -4.92 -10.50 -7.39
CA HIS A 143 -3.66 -10.98 -7.94
C HIS A 143 -2.44 -10.54 -7.11
N LEU A 144 -1.26 -10.79 -7.65
CA LEU A 144 0.03 -10.70 -6.98
C LEU A 144 0.25 -9.40 -6.20
N ARG A 145 -0.16 -8.24 -6.72
CA ARG A 145 0.03 -6.95 -6.05
C ARG A 145 -0.65 -6.90 -4.68
N HIS A 146 -1.90 -7.34 -4.59
CA HIS A 146 -2.67 -7.31 -3.34
C HIS A 146 -2.16 -8.36 -2.35
N LEU A 147 -1.86 -9.57 -2.84
CA LEU A 147 -1.28 -10.64 -2.03
C LEU A 147 0.09 -10.21 -1.46
N ASN A 148 0.94 -9.58 -2.25
CA ASN A 148 2.22 -9.03 -1.79
C ASN A 148 2.00 -7.87 -0.83
N ALA A 149 1.01 -7.00 -1.05
CA ALA A 149 0.75 -5.86 -0.19
C ALA A 149 0.28 -6.27 1.21
N ILE A 150 -0.70 -7.19 1.31
CA ILE A 150 -1.17 -7.67 2.62
C ILE A 150 -0.06 -8.46 3.33
N THR A 151 0.68 -9.30 2.59
CA THR A 151 1.82 -10.05 3.12
C THR A 151 2.93 -9.12 3.63
N ALA A 152 3.28 -8.09 2.86
CA ALA A 152 4.26 -7.08 3.24
C ALA A 152 3.85 -6.36 4.54
N SER A 153 2.56 -6.05 4.71
CA SER A 153 2.06 -5.42 5.94
C SER A 153 2.22 -6.32 7.20
N TYR A 154 2.27 -7.65 7.01
CA TYR A 154 2.56 -8.60 8.08
C TYR A 154 4.06 -8.76 8.31
N VAL A 155 4.86 -8.91 7.25
CA VAL A 155 6.31 -9.14 7.34
C VAL A 155 7.03 -7.90 7.86
N PHE A 156 6.67 -6.72 7.37
CA PHE A 156 7.29 -5.45 7.73
C PHE A 156 6.55 -4.80 8.91
N LYS A 157 6.83 -5.30 10.12
CA LYS A 157 6.13 -4.82 11.34
C LYS A 157 6.21 -3.30 11.52
N GLY A 158 5.03 -2.70 11.74
CA GLY A 158 4.87 -1.26 11.95
C GLY A 158 4.75 -0.43 10.66
N THR A 159 4.41 -1.05 9.54
CA THR A 159 4.06 -0.37 8.29
C THR A 159 2.55 -0.28 8.08
N THR A 160 2.12 0.75 7.36
CA THR A 160 0.82 0.81 6.70
C THR A 160 1.04 0.66 5.20
N VAL A 161 0.35 -0.27 4.58
CA VAL A 161 0.51 -0.58 3.16
C VAL A 161 -0.73 -0.15 2.40
N PHE A 162 -0.55 0.49 1.25
CA PHE A 162 -1.63 0.97 0.38
C PHE A 162 -1.50 0.32 -0.99
N THR A 163 -2.61 -0.05 -1.61
CA THR A 163 -2.61 -0.57 -2.99
C THR A 163 -3.82 -0.08 -3.77
N VAL A 164 -3.65 0.02 -5.09
CA VAL A 164 -4.73 0.19 -6.07
C VAL A 164 -4.60 -0.91 -7.12
N SER A 165 -5.71 -1.60 -7.40
CA SER A 165 -5.83 -2.55 -8.53
C SER A 165 -5.89 -1.79 -9.84
N GLU A 166 -5.08 -2.24 -10.79
CA GLU A 166 -5.10 -1.70 -12.15
C GLU A 166 -6.35 -2.18 -12.92
N GLU A 167 -6.77 -3.40 -12.62
CA GLU A 167 -7.87 -4.10 -13.27
C GLU A 167 -9.22 -3.56 -12.80
N THR A 168 -9.36 -3.30 -11.50
CA THR A 168 -10.65 -2.97 -10.87
C THR A 168 -10.70 -1.55 -10.29
N GLY A 169 -9.57 -0.86 -10.16
CA GLY A 169 -9.47 0.43 -9.46
C GLY A 169 -9.71 0.34 -7.94
N SER A 170 -9.83 -0.87 -7.39
CA SER A 170 -10.09 -1.07 -5.95
C SER A 170 -8.90 -0.63 -5.11
N PHE A 171 -9.18 0.17 -4.08
CA PHE A 171 -8.19 0.70 -3.16
C PHE A 171 -8.27 -0.03 -1.82
N HIS A 172 -7.13 -0.53 -1.35
CA HIS A 172 -7.01 -1.22 -0.08
C HIS A 172 -5.91 -0.62 0.79
N VAL A 173 -6.13 -0.69 2.10
CA VAL A 173 -5.13 -0.37 3.12
C VAL A 173 -4.96 -1.58 4.02
N PHE A 174 -3.72 -2.00 4.22
CA PHE A 174 -3.36 -3.16 5.03
C PHE A 174 -2.45 -2.78 6.18
N GLU A 175 -2.67 -3.43 7.31
CA GLU A 175 -1.80 -3.39 8.48
C GLU A 175 -1.76 -4.77 9.13
N LYS A 176 -0.57 -5.21 9.56
CA LYS A 176 -0.38 -6.47 10.30
C LYS A 176 -0.95 -7.72 9.60
N GLY A 177 -1.03 -7.72 8.28
CA GLY A 177 -1.59 -8.83 7.51
C GLY A 177 -3.11 -8.83 7.38
N GLY A 178 -3.79 -7.78 7.85
CA GLY A 178 -5.22 -7.61 7.71
C GLY A 178 -5.57 -6.43 6.80
N ILE A 179 -6.73 -6.53 6.14
CA ILE A 179 -7.36 -5.42 5.41
C ILE A 179 -7.98 -4.51 6.46
N ILE A 180 -7.51 -3.27 6.61
CA ILE A 180 -8.14 -2.32 7.55
C ILE A 180 -9.16 -1.42 6.84
N TYR A 181 -9.00 -1.21 5.55
CA TYR A 181 -9.92 -0.47 4.70
C TYR A 181 -9.90 -1.04 3.28
N SER A 182 -11.07 -1.08 2.65
CA SER A 182 -11.25 -1.42 1.24
C SER A 182 -12.38 -0.58 0.64
N THR A 183 -12.29 -0.27 -0.66
CA THR A 183 -13.41 0.27 -1.44
C THR A 183 -14.35 -0.80 -1.97
N VAL A 184 -13.99 -2.08 -1.86
CA VAL A 184 -14.85 -3.23 -2.19
C VAL A 184 -15.92 -3.36 -1.11
N SER A 185 -17.19 -3.51 -1.50
CA SER A 185 -18.29 -3.74 -0.57
C SER A 185 -18.06 -5.01 0.26
N ASP A 186 -18.40 -4.94 1.54
CA ASP A 186 -18.34 -6.07 2.48
C ASP A 186 -16.94 -6.65 2.77
N GLU A 187 -15.87 -6.02 2.28
CA GLU A 187 -14.48 -6.38 2.56
C GLU A 187 -13.90 -5.61 3.76
N ARG A 188 -14.76 -5.13 4.67
CA ARG A 188 -14.29 -4.42 5.87
C ARG A 188 -13.62 -5.39 6.84
N GLY A 189 -12.38 -5.06 7.19
CA GLY A 189 -11.48 -5.82 8.04
C GLY A 189 -12.06 -6.43 9.30
N ASN A 190 -11.94 -7.74 9.40
CA ASN A 190 -11.93 -8.49 10.64
C ASN A 190 -10.81 -7.96 11.55
N LEU A 191 -11.18 -7.09 12.49
CA LEU A 191 -10.50 -6.99 13.77
C LEU A 191 -10.97 -8.17 14.63
N GLN A 192 -10.54 -9.39 14.31
CA GLN A 192 -10.55 -10.48 15.28
C GLN A 192 -9.12 -10.64 15.78
N THR A 193 -8.93 -10.09 16.97
CA THR A 193 -7.96 -10.54 17.97
C THR A 193 -7.89 -12.06 18.01
N PHE A 194 -6.69 -12.59 17.78
CA PHE A 194 -6.21 -13.84 18.36
C PHE A 194 -4.86 -13.56 19.01
#